data_AF-A0A2W5MYV6-F1
#
_entry.id   AF-A0A2W5MYV6-F1
#
_cell.length_a   1.000
_cell.length_b   1.000
_cell.length_c   1.000
_cell.angle_alpha   90.00
_cell.angle_beta   90.00
_cell.angle_gamma   90.00
#
_symmetry.space_group_name_H-M   'P 1'
#
loop_
_entity.id
_entity.type
_entity.pdbx_description
1 polymer ?
#
loop_
_entity_poly.entity_id
_entity_poly.type
_entity_poly.pdbx_seq_one_letter_code
_entity_poly.pdbx_strand_id
1 'polypeptide(L)' 'MTGSCGRAVAVLCAREGADVAIAYLSEHEEAEETARAVRREGRAAILLAGDVSSRAFCRDAVARTVAEFGKLDLL' A
#
# COMPACT_ATOMS: atom_id res chain seq x y z
N MET A 1 -16.35 -9.24 -3.37
CA MET A 1 -15.20 -9.95 -2.77
C MET A 1 -14.28 -8.88 -2.25
N THR A 2 -14.57 -8.37 -1.05
CA THR A 2 -14.10 -7.06 -0.59
C THR A 2 -13.72 -7.21 0.88
N GLY A 3 -12.46 -6.93 1.24
CA GLY A 3 -12.09 -6.62 2.63
C GLY A 3 -10.97 -7.39 3.32
N SER A 4 -10.28 -8.40 2.74
CA SER A 4 -9.29 -9.17 3.54
C SER A 4 -7.97 -9.58 2.88
N CYS A 5 -7.90 -9.81 1.56
CA CYS A 5 -6.63 -10.24 0.94
C CYS A 5 -5.56 -9.14 0.94
N GLY A 6 -5.93 -7.87 0.72
CA GLY A 6 -4.97 -6.77 0.60
C GLY A 6 -4.11 -6.59 1.86
N ARG A 7 -4.73 -6.61 3.03
CA ARG A 7 -4.02 -6.48 4.32
C ARG A 7 -3.09 -7.65 4.62
N ALA A 8 -3.55 -8.88 4.40
CA ALA A 8 -2.73 -10.06 4.65
C ALA A 8 -1.49 -10.09 3.74
N VAL A 9 -1.66 -9.74 2.46
CA VAL A 9 -0.56 -9.63 1.49
C VAL A 9 0.39 -8.50 1.87
N ALA A 10 -0.12 -7.32 2.24
CA ALA A 10 0.69 -6.19 2.69
C ALA A 10 1.60 -6.57 3.88
N VAL A 11 1.05 -7.19 4.91
CA VAL A 11 1.82 -7.63 6.07
C VAL A 11 2.82 -8.73 5.70
N LEU A 12 2.45 -9.67 4.82
CA LEU A 12 3.38 -10.71 4.36
C LEU A 12 4.55 -10.11 3.57
N CYS A 13 4.29 -9.20 2.63
CA CYS A 13 5.33 -8.47 1.90
C CYS A 13 6.27 -7.71 2.86
N ALA A 14 5.70 -7.10 3.91
CA ALA A 14 6.49 -6.45 4.94
C ALA A 14 7.42 -7.42 5.69
N ARG A 15 6.91 -8.61 6.03
CA ARG A 15 7.69 -9.67 6.70
C ARG A 15 8.82 -10.21 5.83
N GLU A 16 8.63 -10.23 4.51
CA GLU A 16 9.68 -10.58 3.54
C GLU A 16 10.70 -9.44 3.31
N GLY A 17 10.52 -8.28 3.97
CA GLY A 17 11.45 -7.16 3.88
C GLY A 17 11.15 -6.17 2.75
N ALA A 18 9.94 -6.18 2.19
CA ALA A 18 9.51 -5.21 1.18
C ALA A 18 8.78 -4.01 1.80
N ASP A 19 8.89 -2.85 1.15
CA ASP A 19 8.08 -1.68 1.47
C ASP A 19 6.74 -1.76 0.74
N VAL A 20 5.68 -1.24 1.37
CA VAL A 20 4.31 -1.48 0.91
C VAL A 20 3.58 -0.17 0.64
N ALA A 21 2.98 -0.08 -0.55
CA ALA A 21 2.06 0.99 -0.90
C ALA A 21 0.62 0.47 -0.80
N ILE A 22 -0.21 1.16 -0.01
CA ILE A 22 -1.60 0.79 0.23
C ILE A 22 -2.49 1.81 -0.46
N ALA A 23 -3.13 1.41 -1.56
CA ALA A 23 -4.12 2.22 -2.26
C ALA A 23 -5.53 1.94 -1.71
N TYR A 24 -6.28 2.99 -1.40
CA TYR A 24 -7.64 2.90 -0.85
C TYR A 24 -8.49 4.07 -1.34
N LEU A 25 -9.80 3.88 -1.47
CA LEU A 25 -10.71 4.94 -1.93
C LEU A 25 -11.20 5.80 -0.75
N SER A 26 -11.83 5.16 0.24
CA SER A 26 -12.45 5.84 1.38
C SER A 26 -12.18 5.14 2.72
N GLU A 27 -11.54 3.98 2.71
CA GLU A 27 -11.26 3.13 3.87
C GLU A 27 -10.01 3.61 4.64
N HIS A 28 -9.99 4.88 5.04
CA HIS A 28 -8.80 5.50 5.65
C HIS A 28 -8.37 4.78 6.94
N GLU A 29 -9.33 4.40 7.78
CA GLU A 29 -9.06 3.77 9.07
C GLU A 29 -8.47 2.35 8.93
N GLU A 30 -9.00 1.55 8.01
CA GLU A 30 -8.48 0.21 7.67
C GLU A 30 -7.10 0.28 7.00
N ALA A 31 -6.91 1.27 6.12
CA ALA A 31 -5.64 1.50 5.46
C ALA A 31 -4.57 1.90 6.49
N GLU A 32 -4.90 2.79 7.43
CA GLU A 32 -4.02 3.12 8.55
C GLU A 32 -3.70 1.92 9.43
N GLU A 33 -4.69 1.09 9.76
CA GLU A 33 -4.45 -0.11 10.56
C GLU A 33 -3.47 -1.06 9.86
N THR A 34 -3.63 -1.23 8.55
CA THR A 34 -2.71 -2.02 7.72
C THR A 34 -1.32 -1.41 7.68
N ALA A 35 -1.21 -0.08 7.50
CA ALA A 35 0.07 0.62 7.53
C ALA A 35 0.76 0.50 8.89
N ARG A 36 0.01 0.54 10.00
CA ARG A 36 0.53 0.29 11.35
C ARG A 36 1.07 -1.13 11.48
N ALA A 37 0.36 -2.13 10.94
CA ALA A 37 0.82 -3.51 10.95
C ALA A 37 2.13 -3.68 10.15
N VAL A 38 2.22 -3.12 8.94
CA VAL A 38 3.45 -3.12 8.12
C VAL A 38 4.61 -2.43 8.84
N ARG A 39 4.36 -1.27 9.45
CA ARG A 39 5.38 -0.54 10.23
C ARG A 39 5.86 -1.31 11.46
N ARG A 40 5.00 -2.11 12.09
CA ARG A 40 5.39 -3.00 13.20
C ARG A 40 6.36 -4.09 12.77
N GLU A 41 6.30 -4.53 11.52
CA GLU A 41 7.27 -5.46 10.93
C GLU A 41 8.59 -4.76 10.55
N GLY A 42 8.73 -3.45 10.79
CA GLY A 42 9.95 -2.69 10.53
C GLY A 42 10.09 -2.19 9.09
N ARG A 43 9.00 -2.22 8.31
CA ARG A 43 8.97 -1.76 6.91
C ARG A 43 8.23 -0.44 6.74
N ALA A 44 8.47 0.23 5.63
CA ALA A 44 7.77 1.46 5.31
C ALA A 44 6.41 1.16 4.67
N ALA A 45 5.41 1.99 5.02
CA ALA A 45 4.08 1.92 4.48
C ALA A 45 3.61 3.32 4.06
N ILE A 46 3.23 3.47 2.79
CA ILE A 46 2.61 4.69 2.25
C ILE A 46 1.13 4.45 1.96
N LEU A 47 0.35 5.49 2.22
CA LEU A 47 -1.09 5.50 2.08
C LEU A 47 -1.47 6.38 0.88
N LEU A 48 -2.09 5.77 -0.13
CA LEU A 48 -2.48 6.40 -1.38
C LEU A 48 -4.01 6.44 -1.44
N ALA A 49 -4.59 7.58 -1.08
CA ALA A 49 -6.03 7.79 -1.17
C ALA A 49 -6.41 8.12 -2.63
N GLY A 50 -7.20 7.26 -3.26
CA GLY A 50 -7.80 7.49 -4.56
C GLY A 50 -8.27 6.23 -5.27
N ASP A 51 -8.91 6.44 -6.42
CA ASP A 51 -9.56 5.37 -7.17
C ASP A 51 -8.58 4.63 -8.08
N VAL A 52 -8.27 3.39 -7.73
CA VAL A 52 -7.48 2.46 -8.57
C VAL A 52 -8.13 2.13 -9.92
N SER A 53 -9.40 2.46 -10.12
CA SER A 53 -10.06 2.36 -11.43
C SER A 53 -9.66 3.50 -12.36
N SER A 54 -9.13 4.61 -11.82
CA SER A 54 -8.64 5.74 -12.59
C SER A 54 -7.21 5.53 -13.05
N ARG A 55 -7.00 5.50 -14.38
CA ARG A 55 -5.65 5.41 -14.97
C ARG A 55 -4.71 6.53 -14.50
N ALA A 56 -5.26 7.72 -14.26
CA ALA A 56 -4.47 8.85 -13.77
C ALA A 56 -3.95 8.58 -12.36
N PHE A 57 -4.81 8.05 -11.50
CA PHE A 57 -4.44 7.69 -10.14
C PHE A 57 -3.45 6.53 -10.10
N CYS A 58 -3.63 5.47 -10.89
CA CYS A 58 -2.64 4.38 -10.95
C CYS A 58 -1.26 4.88 -11.35
N ARG A 59 -1.17 5.79 -12.32
CA ARG A 59 0.11 6.38 -12.72
C ARG A 59 0.72 7.21 -11.59
N ASP A 60 -0.08 8.01 -10.91
CA ASP A 60 0.37 8.84 -9.79
C ASP A 60 0.80 7.99 -8.58
N ALA A 61 0.03 6.94 -8.26
CA ALA A 61 0.33 5.97 -7.22
C ALA A 61 1.69 5.30 -7.46
N VAL A 62 1.93 4.82 -8.68
CA VAL A 62 3.23 4.26 -9.07
C VAL A 62 4.34 5.31 -8.96
N ALA A 63 4.12 6.52 -9.49
CA ALA A 63 5.13 7.58 -9.47
C ALA A 63 5.52 7.97 -8.04
N ARG A 64 4.54 8.11 -7.14
CA ARG A 64 4.76 8.37 -5.71
C ARG A 64 5.48 7.21 -5.03
N THR A 65 5.08 5.98 -5.30
CA THR A 65 5.72 4.78 -4.73
C THR A 65 7.18 4.67 -5.16
N VAL A 66 7.48 4.92 -6.43
CA VAL A 66 8.86 4.94 -6.96
C VAL A 66 9.65 6.14 -6.41
N ALA A 67 9.03 7.31 -6.23
CA ALA A 67 9.71 8.46 -5.64
C ALA A 67 10.08 8.23 -4.17
N GLU A 68 9.22 7.55 -3.41
CA GLU A 68 9.39 7.36 -1.96
C GLU A 68 10.26 6.13 -1.63
N PHE A 69 10.10 5.03 -2.38
CA PHE A 69 10.83 3.78 -2.13
C PHE A 69 11.92 3.48 -3.15
N GLY A 70 12.01 4.22 -4.26
CA GLY A 70 12.97 3.98 -5.35
C GLY A 70 12.67 2.72 -6.18
N LYS A 71 11.75 1.87 -5.73
CA LYS A 71 11.36 0.61 -6.35
C LYS A 71 9.88 0.31 -6.12
N LEU A 72 9.27 -0.37 -7.07
CA LEU A 72 7.92 -0.93 -6.97
C LEU A 72 8.06 -2.44 -7.16
N ASP A 73 7.89 -3.22 -6.09
CA ASP A 73 8.09 -4.66 -6.14
C ASP A 73 6.80 -5.42 -6.53
N LEU A 74 5.62 -4.99 -6.06
CA LEU A 74 4.33 -5.64 -6.32
C LEU A 74 3.16 -4.63 -6.30
N LEU A 75 2.18 -4.79 -7.20
CA LEU A 75 0.96 -3.99 -7.33
C LEU A 75 -0.25 -4.90 -7.60
#